data_AF-A0A920DUH1-F1
#
_entry.id   AF-A0A920DUH1-F1
#
_cell.length_a   1.000
_cell.length_b   1.000
_cell.length_c   1.000
_cell.angle_alpha   90.00
_cell.angle_beta   90.00
_cell.angle_gamma   90.00
#
_symmetry.space_group_name_H-M   'P 1'
#
loop_
_entity.id
_entity.type
_entity.pdbx_description
1 polymer ?
#
loop_
_entity_poly.entity_id
_entity_poly.type
_entity_poly.pdbx_seq_one_letter_code
_entity_poly.pdbx_strand_id
1 'polypeptide(L)' 'MKFKIDKAEIISEFQSLAAVADKKQTLPILSNILIRCETDSIRLLSTDLEVELDVSLEWCKHRTTRRNNNSCKKSSGHN' A
#
# COMPACT_ATOMS: atom_id res chain seq x y z
N MET A 1 6.44 3.89 12.69
CA MET A 1 6.27 2.86 11.63
C MET A 1 7.40 3.00 10.63
N LYS A 2 7.96 1.88 10.14
CA LYS A 2 8.94 1.86 9.03
C LYS A 2 8.62 0.68 8.13
N PHE A 3 8.17 0.97 6.91
CA PHE A 3 7.92 0.01 5.85
C PHE A 3 8.52 0.50 4.52
N LYS A 4 8.69 -0.37 3.52
CA LYS A 4 9.21 -0.06 2.17
C LYS A 4 8.44 -0.84 1.07
N ILE A 5 7.27 -0.35 0.72
CA ILE A 5 6.54 -0.92 -0.41
C ILE A 5 7.16 -0.47 -1.76
N ASP A 6 6.82 -1.17 -2.86
CA ASP A 6 7.12 -0.68 -4.20
C ASP A 6 6.41 0.67 -4.43
N LYS A 7 7.13 1.61 -5.05
CA LYS A 7 6.60 2.94 -5.34
C LYS A 7 5.44 2.90 -6.33
N ALA A 8 5.48 2.03 -7.33
CA ALA A 8 4.42 1.95 -8.33
C ALA A 8 3.10 1.44 -7.72
N GLU A 9 3.22 0.41 -6.88
CA GLU A 9 2.10 -0.19 -6.16
C GLU A 9 1.40 0.81 -5.24
N ILE A 10 2.16 1.51 -4.39
CA ILE A 10 1.57 2.49 -3.46
C ILE A 10 0.94 3.71 -4.18
N ILE A 11 1.49 4.13 -5.31
CA ILE A 11 0.94 5.23 -6.10
C ILE A 11 -0.42 4.83 -6.70
N SER A 12 -0.52 3.62 -7.25
CA SER A 12 -1.77 3.09 -7.80
C SER A 12 -2.87 3.09 -6.73
N GLU A 13 -2.57 2.56 -5.55
CA GLU A 13 -3.57 2.49 -4.48
C GLU A 13 -3.98 3.84 -3.93
N PHE A 14 -3.03 4.77 -3.77
CA PHE A 14 -3.36 6.12 -3.35
C PHE A 14 -4.25 6.87 -4.36
N GLN A 15 -4.06 6.65 -5.67
CA GLN A 15 -4.95 7.22 -6.68
C GLN A 15 -6.38 6.69 -6.54
N SER A 16 -6.55 5.39 -6.31
CA SER A 16 -7.85 4.75 -6.07
C SER A 16 -8.52 5.30 -4.81
N LEU A 17 -7.79 5.37 -3.69
CA LEU A 17 -8.30 5.89 -2.41
C LEU A 17 -8.67 7.38 -2.48
N ALA A 18 -7.90 8.18 -3.23
CA ALA A 18 -8.19 9.59 -3.46
C ALA A 18 -9.43 9.81 -4.34
N ALA A 19 -9.87 8.80 -5.10
CA ALA A 19 -11.11 8.88 -5.86
C ALA A 19 -12.35 8.85 -4.96
N VAL A 20 -12.26 8.12 -3.83
CA VAL A 20 -13.35 7.91 -2.85
C VAL A 20 -13.32 8.93 -1.70
N ALA A 21 -12.17 9.57 -1.45
CA ALA A 21 -12.05 10.58 -0.40
C ALA A 21 -13.00 11.77 -0.63
N ASP A 22 -13.53 12.39 0.45
CA ASP A 22 -14.41 13.55 0.34
C ASP A 22 -13.67 14.76 -0.27
N LYS A 23 -13.99 15.05 -1.55
CA LYS A 23 -13.44 16.20 -2.29
C LYS A 23 -14.22 17.49 -2.08
N LYS A 24 -15.45 17.41 -1.55
CA LYS A 24 -16.34 18.56 -1.36
C LYS A 24 -15.94 19.40 -0.14
N GLN A 25 -14.92 18.98 0.61
CA GLN A 25 -14.40 19.63 1.83
C GLN A 25 -15.47 19.85 2.91
N THR A 26 -16.59 19.13 2.84
CA THR A 26 -17.65 19.21 3.86
C THR A 26 -17.16 18.70 5.20
N LEU A 27 -16.35 17.63 5.17
CA LEU A 27 -15.68 17.08 6.35
C LEU A 27 -14.18 16.88 6.03
N PRO A 28 -13.32 17.86 6.35
CA PRO A 28 -11.88 17.81 6.02
C PRO A 28 -11.14 16.59 6.59
N ILE A 29 -11.68 15.92 7.60
CA ILE A 29 -11.08 14.68 8.12
C ILE A 29 -11.20 13.52 7.13
N LEU A 30 -12.24 13.51 6.29
CA LEU A 30 -12.53 12.48 5.29
C LEU A 30 -11.76 12.66 3.98
N SER A 31 -11.03 13.78 3.81
CA SER A 31 -10.06 13.92 2.73
C SER A 31 -8.73 13.22 3.02
N ASN A 32 -8.57 12.65 4.22
CA ASN A 32 -7.37 11.93 4.62
C ASN A 32 -7.54 10.43 4.42
N ILE A 33 -6.41 9.76 4.20
CA ILE A 33 -6.35 8.30 4.08
C ILE A 33 -5.87 7.73 5.41
N LEU A 34 -6.62 6.78 5.95
CA LEU A 34 -6.20 6.02 7.12
C LEU A 34 -5.18 4.96 6.69
N ILE A 35 -4.01 4.99 7.31
CA ILE A 35 -2.93 4.02 7.08
C ILE A 35 -2.71 3.23 8.36
N ARG A 36 -2.91 1.91 8.31
CA ARG A 36 -2.59 0.99 9.40
C ARG A 36 -1.52 0.01 8.94
N CYS A 37 -0.38 0.01 9.63
CA CYS A 37 0.68 -0.95 9.39
C CYS A 37 0.49 -2.13 10.36
N GLU A 38 0.24 -3.32 9.81
CA GLU A 38 0.16 -4.58 10.54
C GLU A 38 1.51 -5.33 10.43
N THR A 39 1.56 -6.58 10.92
CA THR A 39 2.82 -7.36 11.02
C THR A 39 3.47 -7.60 9.65
N ASP A 40 2.66 -7.95 8.65
CA ASP A 40 3.10 -8.35 7.31
C ASP A 40 2.36 -7.60 6.18
N SER A 41 1.43 -6.72 6.54
CA SER A 41 0.61 -5.96 5.60
C SER A 41 0.44 -4.49 6.02
N ILE A 42 -0.01 -3.68 5.06
CA ILE A 42 -0.43 -2.30 5.25
C ILE A 42 -1.87 -2.22 4.76
N ARG A 43 -2.76 -1.81 5.66
CA ARG A 43 -4.15 -1.52 5.33
C ARG A 43 -4.30 -0.02 5.08
N LEU A 44 -4.95 0.32 3.98
CA LEU A 44 -5.27 1.67 3.57
C LEU A 44 -6.79 1.81 3.44
N LEU A 45 -7.35 2.86 4.03
CA LEU A 45 -8.79 3.08 4.04
C LEU A 45 -9.12 4.53 3.70
N SER A 46 -10.14 4.73 2.87
CA SER A 46 -10.71 6.03 2.52
C SER A 46 -12.23 5.92 2.43
N THR A 47 -12.94 6.95 2.87
CA THR A 47 -14.41 6.99 2.84
C THR A 47 -14.96 8.42 2.82
N ASP A 48 -16.10 8.60 2.16
CA ASP A 48 -16.90 9.84 2.17
C ASP A 48 -18.26 9.66 2.88
N LEU A 49 -18.38 8.63 3.75
CA LEU A 49 -19.60 8.18 4.46
C LEU A 49 -20.65 7.50 3.58
N GLU A 50 -20.59 7.61 2.26
CA GLU A 50 -21.46 6.88 1.34
C GLU A 50 -20.76 5.63 0.83
N VAL A 51 -19.48 5.75 0.50
CA VAL A 51 -18.65 4.68 -0.03
C VAL A 51 -17.38 4.53 0.81
N GLU A 52 -16.90 3.30 0.95
CA GLU A 52 -15.65 2.96 1.61
C GLU A 52 -14.78 2.14 0.67
N LEU A 53 -13.47 2.42 0.65
CA LEU A 53 -12.48 1.60 -0.04
C LEU A 53 -11.41 1.15 0.96
N ASP A 54 -11.36 -0.16 1.22
CA ASP A 54 -10.35 -0.83 2.04
C ASP A 54 -9.40 -1.64 1.14
N VAL A 55 -8.11 -1.32 1.22
CA VAL A 55 -7.04 -1.97 0.45
C VAL A 55 -5.99 -2.53 1.41
N SER A 56 -5.56 -3.76 1.17
CA SER A 56 -4.47 -4.40 1.90
C SER A 56 -3.29 -4.72 0.98
N LEU A 57 -2.10 -4.24 1.35
CA LEU A 57 -0.86 -4.43 0.61
C LEU A 57 0.13 -5.23 1.44
N GLU A 58 0.80 -6.20 0.83
CA GLU A 58 1.88 -6.93 1.50
C GLU A 58 3.16 -6.09 1.54
N TRP A 59 3.86 -6.09 2.68
CA TRP A 59 5.10 -5.33 2.84
C TRP A 59 6.29 -6.24 3.16
N CYS A 60 7.27 -6.20 2.25
CA CYS A 60 8.62 -6.74 2.32
C CYS A 60 9.44 -6.45 3.59
N LYS A 61 9.24 -7.09 4.75
CA LYS A 61 10.09 -6.89 5.95
C LYS A 61 11.56 -7.23 5.64
N HIS A 62 12.31 -6.24 5.17
CA HIS A 62 13.67 -6.41 4.65
C HIS A 62 14.56 -6.96 5.78
N ARG A 63 14.75 -8.28 5.84
CA ARG A 63 15.94 -8.85 6.46
C ARG A 63 17.09 -8.42 5.57
N THR A 64 17.84 -7.41 5.99
CA THR A 64 19.17 -7.15 5.42
C THR A 64 20.06 -8.34 5.76
N THR A 65 19.92 -9.43 5.00
CA THR A 65 20.99 -10.42 4.90
C THR A 65 22.04 -9.77 4.01
N ARG A 66 23.16 -9.38 4.60
CA ARG A 66 24.42 -9.26 3.85
C ARG A 66 24.71 -10.65 3.28
N ARG A 67 24.33 -10.91 2.03
CA ARG A 67 24.95 -11.97 1.24
C ARG A 67 25.60 -11.36 0.01
N ASN A 68 26.92 -11.45 0.06
CA ASN A 68 27.88 -11.23 -0.99
C ASN A 68 27.54 -12.08 -2.23
N ASN A 69 27.62 -11.45 -3.40
CA ASN A 69 27.88 -11.94 -4.74
C ASN A 69 27.12 -13.18 -5.31
N ASN A 70 26.51 -12.88 -6.45
CA ASN A 70 26.26 -13.74 -7.62
C ASN A 70 25.00 -14.60 -7.65
N SER A 71 24.24 -14.39 -8.73
CA SER A 71 23.14 -15.19 -9.29
C SER A 71 21.77 -15.12 -8.62
N CYS A 72 20.95 -14.15 -9.06
CA CYS A 72 19.51 -14.36 -9.11
C CYS A 72 19.14 -14.66 -10.57
N LYS A 73 19.25 -15.93 -10.96
CA LYS A 73 18.78 -16.44 -12.26
C LYS A 73 17.25 -16.42 -12.28
N LYS A 74 16.71 -15.94 -13.39
CA LYS A 74 15.31 -16.14 -13.82
C LYS A 74 15.04 -17.63 -14.07
N SER A 75 13.91 -18.11 -13.55
CA SER A 75 13.14 -19.31 -13.94
C SER A 75 12.07 -19.47 -12.86
N SER A 76 10.78 -19.69 -13.10
CA SER A 76 10.09 -20.53 -14.08
C SER A 76 8.59 -20.22 -13.92
N GLY A 77 7.78 -20.13 -14.97
CA GLY A 77 7.20 -21.29 -15.64
C GLY A 77 5.70 -21.35 -15.32
N HIS A 78 4.87 -20.81 -16.22
CA HIS A 78 3.45 -21.16 -16.28
C HIS A 78 3.31 -22.26 -17.32
N ASN A 79 2.70 -23.36 -16.90
CA ASN A 79 2.15 -24.40 -17.77
C ASN A 79 0.91 -23.85 -18.47
#